data_AF-A0A1F4AI46-F1
#
_entry.id   AF-A0A1F4AI46-F1
#
_cell.length_a   1.000
_cell.length_b   1.000
_cell.length_c   1.000
_cell.angle_alpha   90.00
_cell.angle_beta   90.00
_cell.angle_gamma   90.00
#
_symmetry.space_group_name_H-M   'P 1'
#
loop_
_entity.id
_entity.type
_entity.pdbx_description
1 polymer ?
#
loop_
_entity_poly.entity_id
_entity_poly.type
_entity_poly.pdbx_seq_one_letter_code
_entity_poly.pdbx_strand_id
1 'polypeptide(L)'
;MEDTGLPLLLRDAQVLPIWEGTTNVLSLDVVRVAGSNDAWAALKRETGFILQGLREPALVRNSARVEQTLEQAESWLRQAEAGDLLLEAGARRFALTLGRTMSLALLARHAQWSLDEEQDARALAAARRFATHGINLLADMNADDARMLARDEPG
;
A
#
# COMPACT_ATOMS: atom_id res chain seq x y z
N MET A 1 30.43 6.74 17.83
CA MET A 1 29.04 6.30 17.51
C MET A 1 28.56 6.86 16.17
N GLU A 2 29.10 7.99 15.68
CA GLU A 2 28.88 8.46 14.28
C GLU A 2 29.64 7.60 13.25
N ASP A 3 30.70 6.90 13.67
CA ASP A 3 31.64 6.18 12.80
C ASP A 3 31.06 4.93 12.11
N THR A 4 29.84 4.50 12.48
CA THR A 4 29.15 3.36 11.84
C THR A 4 28.47 3.74 10.52
N GLY A 5 28.32 5.05 10.24
CA GLY A 5 27.60 5.56 9.08
C GLY A 5 26.06 5.49 9.18
N LEU A 6 25.50 4.73 10.13
CA LEU A 6 24.03 4.64 10.33
C LEU A 6 23.37 5.99 10.67
N PRO A 7 23.96 6.85 11.52
CA PRO A 7 23.36 8.15 11.84
C PRO A 7 23.28 9.09 10.62
N LEU A 8 24.25 9.00 9.71
CA LEU A 8 24.23 9.78 8.48
C LEU A 8 23.04 9.38 7.59
N LEU A 9 22.85 8.08 7.37
CA LEU A 9 21.72 7.57 6.59
C LEU A 9 20.37 8.01 7.16
N LEU A 10 20.23 8.02 8.49
CA LEU A 10 19.00 8.48 9.14
C LEU A 10 18.75 9.97 8.92
N ARG A 11 19.78 10.82 9.06
CA ARG A 11 19.67 12.27 8.85
C ARG A 11 19.30 12.58 7.40
N ASP A 12 19.97 11.93 6.45
CA ASP A 12 19.74 12.14 5.02
C ASP A 12 18.33 11.66 4.61
N ALA A 13 17.87 10.53 5.14
CA ALA A 13 16.52 10.03 4.85
C ALA A 13 15.40 10.92 5.42
N GLN A 14 15.67 11.73 6.45
CA GLN A 14 14.65 12.52 7.13
C GLN A 14 14.10 13.67 6.27
N VAL A 15 14.82 14.09 5.22
CA VAL A 15 14.33 15.10 4.29
C VAL A 15 13.29 14.56 3.31
N LEU A 16 13.35 13.25 3.00
CA LEU A 16 12.52 12.57 2.00
C LEU A 16 11.00 12.71 2.23
N PRO A 17 10.44 12.65 3.45
CA PRO A 17 9.01 12.84 3.67
C PRO A 17 8.57 14.32 3.72
N ILE A 18 9.46 15.29 3.46
CA ILE A 18 9.21 16.73 3.66
C ILE A 18 9.33 17.52 2.35
N TRP A 19 10.50 17.44 1.72
CA TRP A 19 10.83 18.04 0.42
C TRP A 19 9.91 17.40 -0.65
N GLU A 20 9.47 18.13 -1.68
CA GLU A 20 8.60 17.58 -2.77
C GLU A 20 7.20 17.13 -2.35
N GLY A 21 6.77 17.56 -1.17
CA GLY A 21 5.42 17.35 -0.67
C GLY A 21 5.44 16.44 0.53
N THR A 22 4.77 16.90 1.58
CA THR A 22 4.67 16.09 2.80
C THR A 22 3.87 14.84 2.54
N THR A 23 4.09 13.79 3.34
CA THR A 23 3.36 12.53 3.21
C THR A 23 1.84 12.73 3.14
N ASN A 24 1.27 13.66 3.92
CA ASN A 24 -0.17 13.91 3.90
C ASN A 24 -0.63 14.57 2.59
N VAL A 25 0.12 15.55 2.07
CA VAL A 25 -0.20 16.22 0.80
C VAL A 25 -0.16 15.21 -0.36
N LEU A 26 0.90 14.40 -0.44
CA LEU A 26 1.01 13.35 -1.47
C LEU A 26 -0.09 12.29 -1.31
N SER A 27 -0.49 11.97 -0.08
CA SER A 27 -1.58 11.02 0.14
C SER A 27 -2.93 11.54 -0.35
N LEU A 28 -3.22 12.82 -0.15
CA LEU A 28 -4.43 13.46 -0.68
C LEU A 28 -4.40 13.53 -2.22
N ASP A 29 -3.23 13.76 -2.81
CA ASP A 29 -3.07 13.72 -4.26
C ASP A 29 -3.32 12.32 -4.83
N VAL A 30 -2.83 11.27 -4.16
CA VAL A 30 -3.12 9.88 -4.51
C VAL A 30 -4.63 9.62 -4.49
N VAL A 31 -5.35 10.06 -3.45
CA VAL A 31 -6.82 9.90 -3.39
C VAL A 31 -7.49 10.64 -4.54
N ARG A 32 -7.08 11.89 -4.82
CA ARG A 32 -7.60 12.70 -5.93
C ARG A 32 -7.43 12.00 -7.28
N VAL A 33 -6.23 11.49 -7.57
CA VAL A 33 -5.93 10.81 -8.84
C VAL A 33 -6.68 9.48 -8.92
N ALA A 34 -6.72 8.72 -7.82
CA ALA A 34 -7.41 7.44 -7.77
C ALA A 34 -8.93 7.56 -7.98
N GLY A 35 -9.54 8.67 -7.56
CA GLY A 35 -10.96 8.96 -7.81
C GLY A 35 -11.32 9.14 -9.29
N SER A 36 -10.33 9.30 -10.17
CA SER A 36 -10.57 9.18 -11.61
C SER A 36 -10.74 7.71 -12.01
N ASN A 37 -11.85 7.37 -12.69
CA ASN A 37 -12.15 6.00 -13.13
C ASN A 37 -11.03 5.39 -13.99
N ASP A 38 -10.33 6.20 -14.79
CA ASP A 38 -9.27 5.73 -15.69
C ASP A 38 -8.02 5.26 -14.94
N ALA A 39 -7.60 5.99 -13.90
CA ALA A 39 -6.41 5.65 -13.12
C ALA A 39 -6.62 4.35 -12.33
N TRP A 40 -7.76 4.20 -11.69
CA TRP A 40 -8.08 3.00 -10.92
C TRP A 40 -8.18 1.76 -11.80
N ALA A 41 -8.84 1.88 -12.96
CA ALA A 41 -8.91 0.80 -13.93
C ALA A 41 -7.52 0.40 -14.46
N ALA A 42 -6.64 1.38 -14.71
CA ALA A 42 -5.25 1.13 -15.12
C ALA A 42 -4.48 0.36 -14.04
N LEU A 43 -4.61 0.76 -12.77
CA LEU A 43 -3.95 0.09 -11.64
C LEU A 43 -4.37 -1.39 -11.52
N LYS A 44 -5.67 -1.70 -11.63
CA LYS A 44 -6.15 -3.08 -11.58
C LYS A 44 -5.61 -3.91 -12.73
N ARG A 45 -5.62 -3.36 -13.96
CA ARG A 45 -5.08 -4.06 -15.14
C ARG A 45 -3.60 -4.38 -14.98
N GLU A 46 -2.81 -3.40 -14.55
CA GLU A 46 -1.37 -3.61 -14.32
C GLU A 46 -1.12 -4.64 -13.23
N THR A 47 -1.88 -4.58 -12.13
CA THR A 47 -1.80 -5.57 -11.06
C THR A 47 -2.12 -6.98 -11.57
N GLY A 48 -3.19 -7.13 -12.37
CA GLY A 48 -3.52 -8.40 -13.01
C GLY A 48 -2.39 -8.94 -13.89
N PHE A 49 -1.76 -8.08 -14.69
CA PHE A 49 -0.60 -8.44 -15.52
C PHE A 49 0.60 -8.90 -14.67
N ILE A 50 0.89 -8.20 -13.57
CA ILE A 50 1.97 -8.56 -12.64
C ILE A 50 1.73 -9.96 -12.04
N LEU A 51 0.48 -10.31 -11.75
CA LEU A 51 0.11 -11.54 -11.02
C LEU A 51 -0.15 -12.75 -11.93
N GLN A 52 -0.40 -12.56 -13.24
CA GLN A 52 -0.84 -13.62 -14.17
C GLN A 52 0.11 -14.84 -14.23
N GLY A 53 1.40 -14.66 -13.96
CA GLY A 53 2.43 -15.70 -14.09
C GLY A 53 2.73 -16.50 -12.81
N LEU A 54 2.06 -16.21 -11.69
CA LEU A 54 2.38 -16.84 -10.40
C LEU A 54 1.90 -18.30 -10.36
N ARG A 55 2.81 -19.20 -9.96
CA ARG A 55 2.60 -20.67 -9.91
C ARG A 55 2.90 -21.25 -8.53
N GLU A 56 3.91 -20.73 -7.84
CA GLU A 56 4.27 -21.17 -6.50
C GLU A 56 3.09 -20.94 -5.53
N PRO A 57 2.58 -21.96 -4.81
CA PRO A 57 1.35 -21.85 -4.04
C PRO A 57 1.31 -20.71 -3.02
N ALA A 58 2.47 -20.37 -2.43
CA ALA A 58 2.54 -19.24 -1.50
C ALA A 58 2.37 -17.88 -2.20
N LEU A 59 2.85 -17.75 -3.44
CA LEU A 59 2.73 -16.53 -4.24
C LEU A 59 1.32 -16.38 -4.79
N VAL A 60 0.67 -17.49 -5.16
CA VAL A 60 -0.76 -17.51 -5.54
C VAL A 60 -1.66 -17.06 -4.37
N ARG A 61 -1.34 -17.44 -3.12
CA ARG A 61 -2.06 -16.87 -1.96
C ARG A 61 -1.84 -15.37 -1.80
N ASN A 62 -0.66 -14.87 -2.13
CA ASN A 62 -0.39 -13.43 -2.11
C ASN A 62 -1.18 -12.68 -3.19
N SER A 63 -1.39 -13.27 -4.38
CA SER A 63 -2.20 -12.64 -5.44
C SER A 63 -3.64 -12.43 -4.99
N ALA A 64 -4.27 -13.45 -4.41
CA ALA A 64 -5.63 -13.35 -3.88
C ALA A 64 -5.73 -12.24 -2.81
N ARG A 65 -4.72 -12.11 -1.93
CA ARG A 65 -4.69 -11.06 -0.92
C ARG A 65 -4.53 -9.66 -1.53
N VAL A 66 -3.71 -9.53 -2.57
CA VAL A 66 -3.53 -8.28 -3.33
C VAL A 66 -4.85 -7.86 -3.97
N GLU A 67 -5.51 -8.77 -4.69
CA GLU A 67 -6.80 -8.52 -5.34
C GLU A 67 -7.87 -8.10 -4.32
N GLN A 68 -8.01 -8.86 -3.24
CA GLN A 68 -8.94 -8.55 -2.16
C GLN A 68 -8.66 -7.17 -1.51
N THR A 69 -7.38 -6.79 -1.40
CA THR A 69 -7.00 -5.49 -0.82
C THR A 69 -7.33 -4.35 -1.77
N LEU A 70 -7.15 -4.54 -3.08
CA LEU A 70 -7.58 -3.56 -4.07
C LEU A 70 -9.10 -3.37 -4.07
N GLU A 71 -9.89 -4.45 -3.96
CA GLU A 71 -11.35 -4.34 -3.85
C GLU A 71 -11.78 -3.54 -2.61
N GLN A 72 -11.14 -3.78 -1.46
CA GLN A 72 -11.40 -3.02 -0.24
C GLN A 72 -10.99 -1.55 -0.38
N ALA A 73 -9.86 -1.27 -1.00
CA ALA A 73 -9.40 0.09 -1.25
C ALA A 73 -10.35 0.84 -2.21
N GLU A 74 -10.88 0.18 -3.24
CA GLU A 74 -11.89 0.76 -4.13
C GLU A 74 -13.18 1.08 -3.37
N SER A 75 -13.63 0.16 -2.51
CA SER A 75 -14.83 0.40 -1.69
C SER A 75 -14.63 1.61 -0.78
N TRP A 76 -13.47 1.73 -0.13
CA TRP A 76 -13.13 2.87 0.69
C TRP A 76 -13.12 4.18 -0.12
N LEU A 77 -12.52 4.17 -1.32
CA LEU A 77 -12.46 5.34 -2.18
C LEU A 77 -13.86 5.85 -2.56
N ARG A 78 -14.77 4.94 -2.94
CA ARG A 78 -16.18 5.28 -3.25
C ARG A 78 -16.91 5.89 -2.05
N GLN A 79 -16.63 5.41 -0.84
CA GLN A 79 -17.19 5.97 0.39
C GLN A 79 -16.62 7.36 0.68
N ALA A 80 -15.32 7.56 0.45
CA ALA A 80 -14.65 8.84 0.65
C ALA A 80 -15.19 9.92 -0.31
N GLU A 81 -15.49 9.56 -1.56
CA GLU A 81 -16.10 10.47 -2.55
C GLU A 81 -17.52 10.92 -2.19
N ALA A 82 -18.26 10.14 -1.40
CA ALA A 82 -19.61 10.46 -0.95
C ALA A 82 -19.68 11.61 0.08
N GLY A 83 -18.54 12.25 0.40
CA GLY A 83 -18.49 13.53 1.10
C GLY A 83 -18.21 13.45 2.59
N ASP A 84 -17.59 12.37 3.08
CA ASP A 84 -17.30 12.23 4.50
C ASP A 84 -15.91 12.78 4.90
N LEU A 85 -15.80 13.36 6.10
CA LEU A 85 -14.54 13.85 6.70
C LEU A 85 -13.45 12.77 6.84
N LEU A 86 -13.82 11.52 6.56
CA LEU A 86 -12.95 10.35 6.52
C LEU A 86 -11.88 10.44 5.42
N LEU A 87 -12.07 11.28 4.40
CA LEU A 87 -11.12 11.37 3.28
C LEU A 87 -9.74 11.83 3.78
N GLU A 88 -9.66 12.93 4.54
CA GLU A 88 -8.39 13.44 5.04
C GLU A 88 -7.78 12.52 6.11
N ALA A 89 -8.63 11.99 7.00
CA ALA A 89 -8.21 11.07 8.07
C ALA A 89 -7.67 9.73 7.53
N GLY A 90 -8.22 9.24 6.42
CA GLY A 90 -7.86 7.95 5.82
C GLY A 90 -6.88 8.03 4.66
N ALA A 91 -6.66 9.20 4.04
CA ALA A 91 -5.85 9.34 2.83
C ALA A 91 -4.45 8.71 2.95
N ARG A 92 -3.75 8.94 4.06
CA ARG A 92 -2.42 8.36 4.29
C ARG A 92 -2.46 6.84 4.37
N ARG A 93 -3.47 6.27 5.03
CA ARG A 93 -3.64 4.82 5.14
C ARG A 93 -4.00 4.22 3.80
N PHE A 94 -4.83 4.90 3.00
CA PHE A 94 -5.14 4.52 1.64
C PHE A 94 -3.88 4.49 0.76
N ALA A 95 -3.11 5.58 0.73
CA ALA A 95 -1.88 5.66 -0.06
C ALA A 95 -0.86 4.58 0.32
N LEU A 96 -0.65 4.36 1.62
CA LEU A 96 0.24 3.29 2.10
C LEU A 96 -0.33 1.89 1.78
N THR A 97 -1.65 1.70 1.80
CA THR A 97 -2.29 0.44 1.40
C THR A 97 -2.00 0.13 -0.07
N LEU A 98 -2.15 1.11 -0.97
CA LEU A 98 -1.80 0.94 -2.38
C LEU A 98 -0.31 0.62 -2.57
N GLY A 99 0.56 1.38 -1.90
CA GLY A 99 2.01 1.17 -1.99
C GLY A 99 2.43 -0.23 -1.52
N ARG A 100 1.89 -0.71 -0.40
CA ARG A 100 2.16 -2.06 0.13
C ARG A 100 1.58 -3.16 -0.75
N THR A 101 0.41 -2.93 -1.31
CA THR A 101 -0.26 -3.87 -2.23
C THR A 101 0.57 -4.05 -3.50
N MET A 102 1.01 -2.96 -4.12
CA MET A 102 1.89 -3.02 -5.29
C MET A 102 3.26 -3.61 -4.97
N SER A 103 3.83 -3.28 -3.80
CA SER A 103 5.08 -3.87 -3.35
C SER A 103 4.97 -5.39 -3.22
N LEU A 104 3.89 -5.92 -2.63
CA LEU A 104 3.70 -7.37 -2.53
C LEU A 104 3.51 -8.02 -3.90
N ALA A 105 2.75 -7.39 -4.80
CA ALA A 105 2.55 -7.91 -6.15
C ALA A 105 3.88 -8.03 -6.92
N LEU A 106 4.71 -6.98 -6.87
CA LEU A 106 6.03 -6.94 -7.51
C LEU A 106 7.01 -7.94 -6.86
N LEU A 107 7.03 -8.02 -5.52
CA LEU A 107 7.83 -9.02 -4.80
C LEU A 107 7.41 -10.44 -5.17
N ALA A 108 6.11 -10.72 -5.30
CA ALA A 108 5.62 -12.02 -5.71
C ALA A 108 6.05 -12.35 -7.14
N ARG A 109 5.90 -11.41 -8.08
CA ARG A 109 6.37 -11.60 -9.47
C ARG A 109 7.87 -11.87 -9.53
N HIS A 110 8.68 -11.11 -8.81
CA HIS A 110 10.12 -11.30 -8.79
C HIS A 110 10.50 -12.64 -8.13
N ALA A 111 9.82 -13.02 -7.04
CA ALA A 111 10.03 -14.31 -6.40
C ALA A 111 9.72 -15.48 -7.33
N GLN A 112 8.65 -15.39 -8.12
CA GLN A 112 8.33 -16.41 -9.11
C GLN A 112 9.45 -16.54 -10.15
N TRP A 113 9.88 -15.40 -10.72
CA TRP A 113 10.97 -15.37 -11.69
C TRP A 113 12.28 -15.94 -11.12
N SER A 114 12.66 -15.58 -9.90
CA SER A 114 13.90 -16.04 -9.26
C SER A 114 13.86 -17.55 -8.96
N LEU A 115 12.68 -18.11 -8.63
CA LEU A 115 12.51 -19.56 -8.52
C LEU A 115 12.66 -20.26 -9.88
N ASP A 116 12.11 -19.68 -10.95
CA ASP A 116 12.12 -20.31 -12.27
C ASP A 116 13.52 -20.24 -12.92
N GLU A 117 14.15 -19.07 -12.91
CA GLU A 117 15.39 -18.81 -13.66
C GLU A 117 16.66 -19.00 -12.82
N GLU A 118 16.63 -18.62 -11.54
CA GLU A 118 17.83 -18.63 -10.67
C GLU A 118 17.83 -19.80 -9.69
N GLN A 119 16.70 -20.50 -9.52
CA GLN A 119 16.49 -21.52 -8.50
C GLN A 119 16.79 -21.01 -7.08
N ASP A 120 16.54 -19.71 -6.83
CA ASP A 120 16.81 -19.04 -5.54
C ASP A 120 15.51 -18.76 -4.77
N ALA A 121 15.42 -19.34 -3.56
CA ALA A 121 14.26 -19.19 -2.69
C ALA A 121 14.30 -17.93 -1.79
N ARG A 122 15.37 -17.12 -1.82
CA ARG A 122 15.48 -15.91 -0.97
C ARG A 122 14.43 -14.87 -1.30
N ALA A 123 14.14 -14.64 -2.58
CA ALA A 123 13.09 -13.73 -3.02
C ALA A 123 11.70 -14.21 -2.54
N LEU A 124 11.44 -15.52 -2.59
CA LEU A 124 10.24 -16.12 -2.02
C LEU A 124 10.14 -15.91 -0.51
N ALA A 125 11.24 -16.08 0.23
CA ALA A 125 11.28 -15.83 1.67
C ALA A 125 11.00 -14.36 2.00
N ALA A 126 11.55 -13.42 1.21
CA ALA A 126 11.28 -11.99 1.34
C ALA A 126 9.80 -11.66 1.08
N ALA A 127 9.20 -12.19 0.01
CA ALA A 127 7.79 -11.98 -0.30
C ALA A 127 6.86 -12.53 0.80
N ARG A 128 7.14 -13.73 1.31
CA ARG A 128 6.41 -14.33 2.44
C ARG A 128 6.54 -13.47 3.71
N ARG A 129 7.75 -13.01 4.04
CA ARG A 129 7.98 -12.13 5.20
C ARG A 129 7.31 -10.78 5.03
N PHE A 130 7.32 -10.19 3.85
CA PHE A 130 6.61 -8.93 3.62
C PHE A 130 5.10 -9.10 3.85
N ALA A 131 4.52 -10.18 3.33
CA ALA A 131 3.10 -10.48 3.50
C ALA A 131 2.67 -10.58 4.98
N THR A 132 3.51 -11.06 5.90
CA THR A 132 3.14 -11.15 7.33
C THR A 132 2.93 -9.78 7.98
N HIS A 133 3.50 -8.71 7.44
CA HIS A 133 3.35 -7.35 8.00
C HIS A 133 2.04 -6.67 7.59
N GLY A 134 1.16 -7.35 6.84
CA GLY A 134 -0.11 -6.79 6.38
C GLY A 134 0.04 -5.82 5.20
N ILE A 135 -0.89 -5.83 4.26
CA ILE A 135 -0.88 -4.85 3.14
C ILE A 135 -2.06 -3.90 3.16
N ASN A 136 -3.15 -4.26 3.85
CA ASN A 136 -4.31 -3.41 4.05
C ASN A 136 -4.17 -2.66 5.39
N LEU A 137 -4.13 -1.33 5.34
CA LEU A 137 -4.09 -0.44 6.52
C LEU A 137 -5.43 0.31 6.74
N LEU A 138 -6.44 0.02 5.92
CA LEU A 138 -7.77 0.61 6.01
C LEU A 138 -8.66 -0.09 7.04
N ALA A 139 -8.42 -1.38 7.30
CA ALA A 139 -9.25 -2.20 8.20
C ALA A 139 -9.24 -1.72 9.67
N ASP A 140 -8.22 -0.96 10.08
CA ASP A 140 -8.05 -0.49 11.47
C ASP A 140 -8.67 0.91 11.71
N MET A 141 -9.62 1.35 10.90
CA MET A 141 -10.24 2.68 11.04
C MET A 141 -11.72 2.55 11.37
N ASN A 142 -12.07 2.79 12.63
CA ASN A 142 -13.44 3.10 12.99
C ASN A 142 -13.74 4.54 12.56
N ALA A 143 -14.66 4.68 11.59
CA ALA A 143 -15.05 5.97 11.05
C ALA A 143 -15.67 6.89 12.12
N ASP A 144 -16.42 6.32 13.05
CA ASP A 144 -17.10 7.07 14.11
C ASP A 144 -16.08 7.62 15.11
N ASP A 145 -15.11 6.80 15.52
CA ASP A 145 -14.02 7.24 16.41
C ASP A 145 -13.18 8.34 15.76
N ALA A 146 -12.87 8.21 14.47
CA ALA A 146 -12.12 9.23 13.73
C ALA A 146 -12.90 10.55 13.64
N ARG A 147 -14.22 10.50 13.41
CA ARG A 147 -15.09 11.67 13.34
C ARG A 147 -15.18 12.37 14.70
N MET A 148 -15.38 11.61 15.76
CA MET A 148 -15.45 12.08 17.14
C MET A 148 -14.18 12.86 17.52
N LEU A 149 -13.00 12.29 17.24
CA LEU A 149 -11.71 12.92 17.52
C LEU A 149 -11.43 14.15 16.64
N ALA A 150 -11.83 14.12 15.37
CA ALA A 150 -11.60 15.24 14.44
C ALA A 150 -12.50 16.44 14.73
N ARG A 151 -13.70 16.22 15.28
CA ARG A 151 -14.70 17.26 15.55
C ARG A 151 -14.81 17.68 17.02
N ASP A 152 -14.11 16.98 17.91
CA ASP A 152 -14.21 17.18 19.36
C ASP A 152 -15.67 17.03 19.86
N GLU A 153 -16.37 16.02 19.32
CA GLU A 153 -17.77 15.69 19.68
C GLU A 153 -17.78 14.67 20.85
N PRO A 154 -18.65 14.80 21.87
CA PRO A 154 -18.83 13.75 22.87
C PRO A 154 -19.58 12.55 22.24
N GLY A 155 -19.06 11.34 22.45
CA GLY A 155 -19.62 10.09 21.92
C GLY A 155 -20.95 9.64 22.51
#